data_AF-A0A941WNF2-F1
#
_entry.id   AF-A0A941WNF2-F1
#
_cell.length_a   1.000
_cell.length_b   1.000
_cell.length_c   1.000
_cell.angle_alpha   90.00
_cell.angle_beta   90.00
_cell.angle_gamma   90.00
#
_symmetry.space_group_name_H-M   'P 1'
#
loop_
_entity.id
_entity.type
_entity.pdbx_description
1 polymer ?
#
loop_
_entity_poly.entity_id
_entity_poly.type
_entity_poly.pdbx_seq_one_letter_code
_entity_poly.pdbx_strand_id
1 'polypeptide(L)'
;NTFWMRFCNAADRTMSVFKGMDTSADGHSSYTRSGMNIRQRSIQTLYSPGQSGQQLTYKAFGIEHTDEYGGNYNITSDAPMLSASSTSADGLDNTCRGLWDNKVLVIEALGEFTWKGGNGIFPVTDRTSDSGAGWPMARSSRYVNVAALSRNRDNNRNGLIDLDEIVWYVPAKEQMMHLYVGTFLMDDPLYQARLQKGDNLCYATSTFDALKGLAILVANKGAAIDWMKDGSFSETDRKNCYIRCARNLGTPPVMQAHAPYTGTGYAHEGLAFVSPAPGSTGVNYVITYNKLSTTALRSYIGVGSLGSHTQFQAAARPYRSFITAKQLLYGAGNSPVTWNEARNLCYNYSEQTDRSDKGTWRLPNSCEAMAMLFKFTDNLWDKTVGRVMWSCTRYSGSTLSVEYIGVEYDKQEIVCAPGTDVVGYARCVRDNNDE
;
A
#
# COMPACT_ATOMS: atom_id res chain seq x y z
N ASN A 1 -19.80 1.01 11.19
CA ASN A 1 -19.64 2.46 11.42
C ASN A 1 -19.10 3.07 10.13
N THR A 2 -19.75 4.05 9.49
CA THR A 2 -19.33 4.60 8.19
C THR A 2 -18.89 6.07 8.29
N PHE A 3 -18.68 6.56 9.52
CA PHE A 3 -18.34 7.96 9.80
C PHE A 3 -17.04 8.42 9.13
N TRP A 4 -16.14 7.48 8.81
CA TRP A 4 -14.88 7.73 8.11
C TRP A 4 -15.02 8.46 6.78
N MET A 5 -16.13 8.28 6.07
CA MET A 5 -16.39 8.94 4.80
C MET A 5 -16.48 10.47 4.91
N ARG A 6 -16.78 11.01 6.11
CA ARG A 6 -16.88 12.46 6.32
C ARG A 6 -15.54 13.12 6.60
N PHE A 7 -14.52 12.33 6.93
CA PHE A 7 -13.30 12.83 7.54
C PHE A 7 -12.02 12.38 6.83
N CYS A 8 -12.11 11.38 5.95
CA CYS A 8 -11.04 10.92 5.06
C CYS A 8 -11.04 11.69 3.73
N ASN A 9 -9.86 11.86 3.11
CA ASN A 9 -9.67 12.62 1.86
C ASN A 9 -10.34 14.01 1.89
N ALA A 10 -10.41 14.63 3.07
CA ALA A 10 -11.06 15.91 3.30
C ALA A 10 -10.01 17.00 3.51
N ALA A 11 -10.41 18.26 3.37
CA ALA A 11 -9.55 19.40 3.67
C ALA A 11 -9.08 19.38 5.14
N ASP A 12 -7.90 19.95 5.37
CA ASP A 12 -7.31 20.07 6.69
C ASP A 12 -8.24 20.81 7.67
N ARG A 13 -8.31 20.30 8.90
CA ARG A 13 -9.08 20.93 9.97
C ARG A 13 -8.17 21.83 10.77
N THR A 14 -8.62 23.06 10.98
CA THR A 14 -7.93 24.03 11.83
C THR A 14 -8.82 24.39 13.01
N MET A 15 -8.21 24.40 14.20
CA MET A 15 -8.83 24.93 15.42
C MET A 15 -7.93 26.02 15.96
N SER A 16 -8.47 27.24 16.00
CA SER A 16 -7.79 28.42 16.54
C SER A 16 -8.38 28.76 17.90
N VAL A 17 -7.53 28.79 18.93
CA VAL A 17 -7.89 29.22 20.27
C VAL A 17 -7.36 30.63 20.47
N PHE A 18 -8.26 31.60 20.55
CA PHE A 18 -7.93 33.01 20.68
C PHE A 18 -7.82 33.42 22.15
N LYS A 19 -6.83 34.27 22.47
CA LYS A 19 -6.64 34.81 23.81
C LYS A 19 -7.22 36.23 23.87
N GLY A 20 -8.48 36.33 24.30
CA GLY A 20 -9.16 37.60 24.48
C GLY A 20 -9.52 38.33 23.17
N MET A 21 -10.41 39.32 23.30
CA MET A 21 -10.86 40.18 22.21
C MET A 21 -10.76 41.63 22.69
N ASP A 22 -10.02 42.44 21.94
CA ASP A 22 -9.91 43.87 22.19
C ASP A 22 -10.82 44.59 21.17
N THR A 23 -11.64 45.53 21.66
CA THR A 23 -12.57 46.29 20.83
C THR A 23 -12.13 47.75 20.80
N SER A 24 -12.21 48.40 19.64
CA SER A 24 -11.91 49.82 19.48
C SER A 24 -12.87 50.67 20.31
N ALA A 25 -12.43 51.88 20.67
CA ALA A 25 -13.21 52.79 21.49
C ALA A 25 -14.54 53.22 20.85
N ASP A 26 -14.62 53.20 19.51
CA ASP A 26 -15.84 53.48 18.74
C ASP A 26 -16.75 52.25 18.58
N GLY A 27 -16.33 51.08 19.07
CA GLY A 27 -17.08 49.82 18.95
C GLY A 27 -17.16 49.23 17.54
N HIS A 28 -16.51 49.84 16.55
CA HIS A 28 -16.64 49.44 15.14
C HIS A 28 -15.55 48.48 14.65
N SER A 29 -14.52 48.23 15.45
CA SER A 29 -13.43 47.30 15.13
C SER A 29 -13.10 46.43 16.32
N SER A 30 -12.82 45.17 16.07
CA SER A 30 -12.29 44.24 17.08
C SER A 30 -11.08 43.52 16.54
N TYR A 31 -10.06 43.31 17.37
CA TYR A 31 -8.93 42.46 17.04
C TYR A 31 -8.72 41.40 18.12
N THR A 32 -8.27 40.22 17.68
CA THR A 32 -7.98 39.08 18.58
C THR A 32 -6.59 38.55 18.26
N ARG A 33 -5.78 38.26 19.27
CA ARG A 33 -4.52 37.50 19.07
C ARG A 33 -4.79 36.02 19.25
N SER A 34 -4.42 35.21 18.25
CA SER A 34 -4.46 33.75 18.40
C SER A 34 -3.41 33.31 19.41
N GLY A 35 -3.82 32.55 20.44
CA GLY A 35 -2.93 31.98 21.45
C GLY A 35 -2.41 30.59 21.06
N MET A 36 -3.21 29.82 20.31
CA MET A 36 -2.84 28.50 19.81
C MET A 36 -3.60 28.19 18.52
N ASN A 37 -2.91 27.67 17.51
CA ASN A 37 -3.52 27.13 16.30
C ASN A 37 -3.16 25.64 16.17
N ILE A 38 -4.17 24.79 16.07
CA ILE A 38 -4.02 23.36 15.81
C ILE A 38 -4.46 23.11 14.38
N ARG A 39 -3.63 22.43 13.59
CA ARG A 39 -3.96 21.97 12.24
C ARG A 39 -3.84 20.45 12.21
N GLN A 40 -4.82 19.79 11.63
CA GLN A 40 -4.84 18.34 11.47
C GLN A 40 -5.13 18.00 10.00
N ARG A 41 -4.23 17.21 9.39
CA ARG A 41 -4.47 16.63 8.07
C ARG A 41 -5.48 15.51 8.14
N SER A 42 -6.21 15.28 7.04
CA SER A 42 -7.14 14.15 6.97
C SER A 42 -6.40 12.81 6.88
N ILE A 43 -7.16 11.72 6.96
CA ILE A 43 -6.61 10.38 6.67
C ILE A 43 -6.83 10.13 5.18
N GLN A 44 -5.80 9.67 4.47
CA GLN A 44 -5.91 9.37 3.05
C GLN A 44 -6.41 7.94 2.83
N THR A 45 -7.30 7.73 1.88
CA THR A 45 -7.82 6.38 1.59
C THR A 45 -8.14 6.19 0.11
N LEU A 46 -8.00 4.94 -0.34
CA LEU A 46 -8.32 4.50 -1.69
C LEU A 46 -9.83 4.28 -1.89
N TYR A 47 -10.55 4.04 -0.80
CA TYR A 47 -11.93 3.60 -0.84
C TYR A 47 -12.86 4.76 -1.21
N SER A 48 -13.86 4.46 -2.05
CA SER A 48 -14.88 5.42 -2.42
C SER A 48 -15.83 5.69 -1.25
N PRO A 49 -16.17 6.96 -0.93
CA PRO A 49 -17.18 7.29 0.08
C PRO A 49 -18.63 7.09 -0.45
N GLY A 50 -18.88 6.02 -1.20
CA GLY A 50 -20.20 5.73 -1.78
C GLY A 50 -20.56 6.59 -3.00
N GLN A 51 -19.61 6.83 -3.90
CA GLN A 51 -19.88 7.49 -5.20
C GLN A 51 -20.78 6.60 -6.09
N SER A 52 -21.48 7.20 -7.05
CA SER A 52 -22.28 6.45 -8.03
C SER A 52 -21.45 5.36 -8.72
N GLY A 53 -21.99 4.14 -8.82
CA GLY A 53 -21.29 2.98 -9.37
C GLY A 53 -20.26 2.33 -8.43
N GLN A 54 -20.13 2.81 -7.19
CA GLN A 54 -19.27 2.23 -6.15
C GLN A 54 -20.10 1.71 -4.98
N GLN A 55 -19.61 0.63 -4.36
CA GLN A 55 -20.17 0.03 -3.16
C GLN A 55 -19.52 0.63 -1.92
N LEU A 56 -20.32 0.74 -0.86
CA LEU A 56 -19.83 1.16 0.44
C LEU A 56 -18.92 0.10 1.06
N THR A 57 -17.74 0.52 1.50
CA THR A 57 -16.79 -0.34 2.22
C THR A 57 -17.02 -0.26 3.71
N TYR A 58 -17.22 -1.41 4.36
CA TYR A 58 -17.41 -1.49 5.81
C TYR A 58 -16.10 -1.73 6.56
N LYS A 59 -15.21 -2.55 5.99
CA LYS A 59 -13.85 -2.78 6.50
C LYS A 59 -12.83 -2.14 5.56
N ALA A 60 -12.58 -0.85 5.75
CA ALA A 60 -11.63 -0.07 4.97
C ALA A 60 -10.37 0.21 5.82
N PHE A 61 -9.33 0.72 5.16
CA PHE A 61 -8.20 1.36 5.84
C PHE A 61 -7.86 2.67 5.16
N GLY A 62 -7.15 3.52 5.89
CA GLY A 62 -6.52 4.71 5.37
C GLY A 62 -5.10 4.85 5.92
N ILE A 63 -4.33 5.76 5.35
CA ILE A 63 -2.94 6.00 5.69
C ILE A 63 -2.72 7.45 6.12
N GLU A 64 -1.65 7.66 6.88
CA GLU A 64 -1.15 9.00 7.16
C GLU A 64 -0.58 9.69 5.90
N HIS A 65 -0.47 11.02 5.96
CA HIS A 65 0.12 11.82 4.88
C HIS A 65 1.63 11.63 4.75
N THR A 66 2.34 11.80 5.86
CA THR A 66 3.79 11.74 5.87
C THR A 66 4.23 10.99 7.10
N ASP A 67 5.42 10.43 7.04
CA ASP A 67 6.06 9.87 8.21
C ASP A 67 6.39 10.99 9.22
N GLU A 68 5.90 10.90 10.46
CA GLU A 68 6.14 11.87 11.53
C GLU A 68 7.62 11.99 11.93
N TYR A 69 8.45 10.95 11.73
CA TYR A 69 9.85 10.94 12.17
C TYR A 69 10.89 11.05 11.04
N GLY A 70 10.43 11.10 9.80
CA GLY A 70 11.29 11.29 8.63
C GLY A 70 12.33 10.18 8.41
N GLY A 71 12.00 8.92 8.74
CA GLY A 71 12.87 7.77 8.50
C GLY A 71 13.88 7.45 9.61
N ASN A 72 15.00 6.80 9.23
CA ASN A 72 16.06 6.30 10.13
C ASN A 72 15.55 5.35 11.22
N TYR A 73 14.74 4.37 10.82
CA TYR A 73 14.24 3.35 11.74
C TYR A 73 15.26 2.23 11.98
N ASN A 74 15.26 1.72 13.21
CA ASN A 74 15.91 0.47 13.56
C ASN A 74 15.10 -0.70 12.99
N ILE A 75 15.39 -1.03 11.74
CA ILE A 75 14.94 -2.25 11.10
C ILE A 75 16.05 -3.29 11.15
N THR A 76 15.72 -4.54 11.43
CA THR A 76 16.66 -5.66 11.34
C THR A 76 16.02 -6.77 10.49
N SER A 77 16.84 -7.70 10.02
CA SER A 77 16.38 -8.82 9.21
C SER A 77 15.56 -9.84 10.02
N ASP A 78 15.70 -9.84 11.34
CA ASP A 78 14.91 -10.65 12.26
C ASP A 78 13.62 -9.93 12.64
N ALA A 79 12.81 -10.49 13.54
CA ALA A 79 11.53 -9.93 13.95
C ALA A 79 11.60 -9.06 15.23
N PRO A 80 12.62 -8.22 15.54
CA PRO A 80 12.57 -7.48 16.78
C PRO A 80 11.41 -6.47 16.69
N MET A 81 10.44 -6.68 17.58
CA MET A 81 9.21 -5.92 17.76
C MET A 81 8.10 -6.17 16.73
N LEU A 82 8.32 -7.00 15.70
CA LEU A 82 7.28 -7.49 14.77
C LEU A 82 6.94 -8.95 15.10
N SER A 83 5.73 -9.42 14.76
CA SER A 83 5.40 -10.82 14.99
C SER A 83 6.12 -11.71 13.99
N ALA A 84 6.79 -12.76 14.48
CA ALA A 84 7.34 -13.81 13.62
C ALA A 84 6.24 -14.65 12.92
N SER A 85 4.99 -14.53 13.37
CA SER A 85 3.79 -15.18 12.80
C SER A 85 2.83 -14.14 12.21
N SER A 86 3.35 -13.34 11.29
CA SER A 86 2.61 -12.26 10.60
C SER A 86 1.83 -12.76 9.38
N THR A 87 0.86 -11.98 8.93
CA THR A 87 0.12 -12.15 7.69
C THR A 87 0.52 -11.10 6.64
N SER A 88 0.23 -11.38 5.37
CA SER A 88 0.47 -10.43 4.27
C SER A 88 -0.61 -9.33 4.17
N ALA A 89 -1.77 -9.52 4.81
CA ALA A 89 -2.96 -8.69 4.61
C ALA A 89 -3.42 -7.88 5.84
N ASP A 90 -3.07 -8.29 7.07
CA ASP A 90 -3.58 -7.68 8.31
C ASP A 90 -2.46 -7.06 9.16
N GLY A 91 -2.11 -5.82 8.84
CA GLY A 91 -1.06 -5.10 9.55
C GLY A 91 -1.40 -4.73 11.00
N LEU A 92 -2.69 -4.64 11.35
CA LEU A 92 -3.09 -4.37 12.73
C LEU A 92 -2.80 -5.60 13.60
N ASP A 93 -3.25 -6.78 13.16
CA ASP A 93 -2.96 -8.06 13.82
C ASP A 93 -1.44 -8.27 13.94
N ASN A 94 -0.68 -8.04 12.87
CA ASN A 94 0.78 -8.14 12.90
C ASN A 94 1.43 -7.21 13.94
N THR A 95 0.95 -5.97 14.04
CA THR A 95 1.45 -4.97 14.98
C THR A 95 1.11 -5.36 16.41
N CYS A 96 -0.15 -5.74 16.68
CA CYS A 96 -0.61 -6.16 18.00
C CYS A 96 0.13 -7.42 18.48
N ARG A 97 0.28 -8.43 17.62
CA ARG A 97 1.07 -9.64 17.92
C ARG A 97 2.53 -9.29 18.17
N GLY A 98 3.13 -8.44 17.34
CA GLY A 98 4.52 -8.03 17.51
C GLY A 98 4.80 -7.37 18.86
N LEU A 99 3.87 -6.53 19.34
CA LEU A 99 3.94 -5.91 20.66
C LEU A 99 3.71 -6.90 21.80
N TRP A 100 2.87 -7.92 21.59
CA TRP A 100 2.46 -8.85 22.65
C TRP A 100 3.35 -10.09 22.78
N ASP A 101 3.93 -10.57 21.68
CA ASP A 101 4.85 -11.71 21.66
C ASP A 101 6.24 -11.30 22.16
N ASN A 102 6.60 -10.03 21.96
CA ASN A 102 7.90 -9.47 22.34
C ASN A 102 7.84 -8.66 23.64
N LYS A 103 7.03 -9.09 24.64
CA LYS A 103 6.83 -8.32 25.89
C LYS A 103 8.14 -7.93 26.56
N VAL A 104 9.15 -8.80 26.54
CA VAL A 104 10.47 -8.53 27.11
C VAL A 104 11.14 -7.37 26.39
N LEU A 105 11.21 -7.38 25.06
CA LEU A 105 11.78 -6.28 24.27
C LEU A 105 10.98 -4.98 24.39
N VAL A 106 9.64 -5.09 24.51
CA VAL A 106 8.76 -3.93 24.72
C VAL A 106 8.97 -3.33 26.12
N ILE A 107 9.08 -4.17 27.15
CA ILE A 107 9.40 -3.74 28.53
C ILE A 107 10.82 -3.19 28.61
N GLU A 108 11.77 -3.79 27.92
CA GLU A 108 13.16 -3.32 27.86
C GLU A 108 13.29 -2.00 27.08
N ALA A 109 12.52 -1.82 26.01
CA ALA A 109 12.49 -0.60 25.21
C ALA A 109 11.71 0.54 25.86
N LEU A 110 10.63 0.25 26.61
CA LEU A 110 9.64 1.24 27.05
C LEU A 110 9.47 1.35 28.59
N GLY A 111 10.01 0.42 29.38
CA GLY A 111 9.66 0.25 30.80
C GLY A 111 8.34 -0.51 31.01
N GLU A 112 7.84 -0.59 32.25
CA GLU A 112 6.43 -0.96 32.49
C GLU A 112 5.54 0.00 31.69
N PHE A 113 4.65 -0.55 30.85
CA PHE A 113 3.63 0.20 30.12
C PHE A 113 2.93 1.13 31.12
N THR A 114 3.35 2.37 31.20
CA THR A 114 2.80 3.38 32.11
C THR A 114 2.91 4.70 31.38
N TRP A 115 1.81 5.43 31.31
CA TRP A 115 1.65 6.69 30.60
C TRP A 115 2.44 7.84 31.26
N LYS A 116 3.70 7.66 31.62
CA LYS A 116 4.61 8.81 31.81
C LYS A 116 5.05 9.37 30.45
N GLY A 117 4.03 9.69 29.65
CA GLY A 117 4.06 10.56 28.49
C GLY A 117 4.86 10.02 27.30
N GLY A 118 4.41 10.40 26.11
CA GLY A 118 5.28 10.42 24.93
C GLY A 118 6.59 11.19 25.13
N ASN A 119 6.84 11.86 26.27
CA ASN A 119 8.14 12.42 26.65
C ASN A 119 9.14 11.40 27.22
N GLY A 120 8.69 10.28 27.78
CA GLY A 120 9.57 9.18 28.23
C GLY A 120 9.90 8.20 27.12
N ILE A 121 8.99 8.03 26.15
CA ILE A 121 9.16 7.20 24.96
C ILE A 121 9.89 7.98 23.84
N PHE A 122 9.77 9.31 23.82
CA PHE A 122 10.45 10.20 22.88
C PHE A 122 10.92 11.47 23.60
N PRO A 123 12.16 11.51 24.13
CA PRO A 123 12.71 12.78 24.60
C PRO A 123 12.71 13.77 23.43
N VAL A 124 12.30 15.01 23.71
CA VAL A 124 12.13 16.10 22.73
C VAL A 124 13.39 16.33 21.87
N THR A 125 14.55 15.89 22.33
CA THR A 125 15.86 15.96 21.67
C THR A 125 16.06 14.94 20.52
N ASP A 126 15.28 13.85 20.45
CA ASP A 126 15.38 12.84 19.36
C ASP A 126 14.66 13.27 18.06
N ARG A 127 13.97 14.43 18.11
CA ARG A 127 13.29 15.04 16.96
C ARG A 127 14.23 15.87 16.08
N THR A 128 15.46 16.10 16.51
CA THR A 128 16.43 16.89 15.76
C THR A 128 17.64 16.05 15.43
N SER A 129 17.87 15.90 14.14
CA SER A 129 19.12 15.52 13.51
C SER A 129 20.27 16.37 14.05
N ASP A 130 20.91 15.95 15.14
CA ASP A 130 22.22 16.47 15.50
C ASP A 130 23.17 15.30 15.70
N SER A 131 23.95 15.08 14.64
CA SER A 131 25.30 14.50 14.64
C SER A 131 25.81 13.98 15.99
N GLY A 132 25.76 12.66 16.16
CA GLY A 132 26.42 11.99 17.28
C GLY A 132 26.60 10.52 16.97
N ALA A 133 27.82 10.12 16.65
CA ALA A 133 28.19 8.74 16.40
C ALA A 133 27.86 7.85 17.61
N GLY A 134 27.12 6.78 17.36
CA GLY A 134 26.84 5.74 18.34
C GLY A 134 25.67 4.88 17.87
N TRP A 135 25.89 3.57 17.75
CA TRP A 135 24.82 2.60 17.55
C TRP A 135 23.64 2.91 18.48
N PRO A 136 22.39 2.95 17.97
CA PRO A 136 21.28 3.41 18.79
C PRO A 136 21.11 2.48 19.99
N MET A 137 21.16 3.09 21.18
CA MET A 137 20.92 2.49 22.49
C MET A 137 19.78 1.48 22.44
N ALA A 138 19.88 0.42 23.24
CA ALA A 138 18.92 -0.67 23.44
C ALA A 138 17.47 -0.26 23.83
N ARG A 139 17.12 1.03 23.74
CA ARG A 139 15.86 1.67 24.11
C ARG A 139 15.42 2.74 23.10
N SER A 140 15.64 2.49 21.81
CA SER A 140 15.39 3.50 20.78
C SER A 140 13.94 3.50 20.32
N SER A 141 13.34 4.68 20.35
CA SER A 141 12.01 5.02 19.84
C SER A 141 11.84 4.84 18.31
N ARG A 142 12.94 4.47 17.63
CA ARG A 142 13.05 4.24 16.18
C ARG A 142 12.75 2.80 15.76
N TYR A 143 12.24 1.92 16.62
CA TYR A 143 11.66 0.66 16.12
C TYR A 143 10.33 0.92 15.41
N VAL A 144 10.11 0.27 14.27
CA VAL A 144 8.97 0.50 13.37
C VAL A 144 7.60 0.39 14.08
N ASN A 145 7.40 -0.64 14.90
CA ASN A 145 6.14 -0.79 15.65
C ASN A 145 5.99 0.19 16.83
N VAL A 146 7.10 0.61 17.46
CA VAL A 146 7.08 1.63 18.53
C VAL A 146 6.74 3.01 17.96
N ALA A 147 7.25 3.30 16.76
CA ALA A 147 6.90 4.53 16.07
C ALA A 147 5.41 4.57 15.67
N ALA A 148 4.78 3.44 15.33
CA ALA A 148 3.33 3.39 15.15
C ALA A 148 2.56 3.66 16.45
N LEU A 149 3.07 3.19 17.61
CA LEU A 149 2.45 3.46 18.91
C LEU A 149 2.41 4.94 19.28
N SER A 150 3.36 5.75 18.81
CA SER A 150 3.36 7.19 19.07
C SER A 150 2.14 7.93 18.49
N ARG A 151 1.41 7.29 17.57
CA ARG A 151 0.19 7.82 16.95
C ARG A 151 -1.08 7.40 17.69
N ASN A 152 -0.98 6.44 18.61
CA ASN A 152 -2.08 5.99 19.46
C ASN A 152 -2.17 6.81 20.76
N ARG A 153 -3.36 6.89 21.36
CA ARG A 153 -3.63 7.71 22.55
C ARG A 153 -4.44 6.90 23.55
N ASP A 154 -4.09 7.05 24.82
CA ASP A 154 -4.91 6.67 25.98
C ASP A 154 -6.19 7.51 25.97
N ASN A 155 -7.25 6.95 25.39
CA ASN A 155 -8.54 7.61 25.20
C ASN A 155 -9.38 7.56 26.49
N ASN A 156 -9.22 6.50 27.29
CA ASN A 156 -9.95 6.30 28.54
C ASN A 156 -9.26 6.92 29.77
N ARG A 157 -8.02 7.40 29.61
CA ARG A 157 -7.17 8.07 30.60
C ARG A 157 -6.80 7.19 31.79
N ASN A 158 -6.72 5.88 31.60
CA ASN A 158 -6.34 4.93 32.65
C ASN A 158 -4.82 4.88 32.88
N GLY A 159 -4.04 5.61 32.09
CA GLY A 159 -2.59 5.64 32.18
C GLY A 159 -1.91 4.51 31.41
N LEU A 160 -2.61 3.84 30.50
CA LEU A 160 -2.12 2.79 29.59
C LEU A 160 -2.63 3.06 28.17
N ILE A 161 -1.97 2.51 27.15
CA ILE A 161 -2.60 2.38 25.82
C ILE A 161 -3.13 0.96 25.75
N ASP A 162 -4.45 0.83 25.83
CA ASP A 162 -5.11 -0.47 25.73
C ASP A 162 -5.15 -0.96 24.28
N LEU A 163 -5.42 -2.26 24.09
CA LEU A 163 -5.44 -2.86 22.75
C LEU A 163 -6.51 -2.26 21.83
N ASP A 164 -7.67 -1.92 22.39
CA ASP A 164 -8.76 -1.26 21.66
C ASP A 164 -8.43 0.22 21.33
N GLU A 165 -7.35 0.76 21.90
CA GLU A 165 -6.81 2.08 21.62
C GLU A 165 -5.67 2.06 20.58
N ILE A 166 -5.20 0.87 20.18
CA ILE A 166 -4.28 0.69 19.05
C ILE A 166 -5.08 0.77 17.75
N VAL A 167 -5.14 1.96 17.19
CA VAL A 167 -5.86 2.26 15.94
C VAL A 167 -4.93 2.57 14.78
N TRP A 168 -3.71 3.04 15.07
CA TRP A 168 -2.63 3.24 14.10
C TRP A 168 -1.62 2.11 14.20
N TYR A 169 -1.26 1.55 13.05
CA TYR A 169 -0.42 0.37 12.94
C TYR A 169 0.46 0.42 11.68
N VAL A 170 1.46 -0.46 11.63
CA VAL A 170 2.32 -0.61 10.44
C VAL A 170 1.62 -1.55 9.45
N PRO A 171 1.28 -1.09 8.23
CA PRO A 171 0.55 -1.91 7.27
C PRO A 171 1.32 -3.16 6.83
N ALA A 172 0.59 -4.24 6.54
CA ALA A 172 1.15 -5.44 5.94
C ALA A 172 1.47 -5.21 4.45
N LYS A 173 2.27 -6.09 3.84
CA LYS A 173 2.76 -5.90 2.46
C LYS A 173 1.64 -5.71 1.44
N GLU A 174 0.53 -6.45 1.53
CA GLU A 174 -0.59 -6.33 0.57
C GLU A 174 -1.36 -5.02 0.78
N GLN A 175 -1.50 -4.55 2.02
CA GLN A 175 -2.08 -3.24 2.30
C GLN A 175 -1.24 -2.13 1.69
N MET A 176 0.10 -2.23 1.80
CA MET A 176 1.01 -1.29 1.15
C MET A 176 0.86 -1.36 -0.37
N MET A 177 0.94 -2.56 -0.97
CA MET A 177 0.80 -2.75 -2.41
C MET A 177 -0.53 -2.21 -2.96
N HIS A 178 -1.65 -2.34 -2.24
CA HIS A 178 -2.92 -1.73 -2.66
C HIS A 178 -2.84 -0.21 -2.83
N LEU A 179 -1.99 0.49 -2.06
CA LEU A 179 -1.80 1.94 -2.18
C LEU A 179 -1.22 2.33 -3.54
N TYR A 180 -0.57 1.41 -4.26
CA TYR A 180 -0.05 1.63 -5.60
C TYR A 180 -1.18 1.99 -6.57
N VAL A 181 -2.32 1.30 -6.44
CA VAL A 181 -3.49 1.48 -7.31
C VAL A 181 -4.06 2.89 -7.22
N GLY A 182 -4.01 3.52 -6.05
CA GLY A 182 -4.50 4.89 -5.85
C GLY A 182 -3.42 5.91 -5.56
N THR A 183 -2.20 5.70 -6.06
CA THR A 183 -1.14 6.71 -5.92
C THR A 183 -1.53 8.08 -6.48
N PHE A 184 -2.49 8.12 -7.42
CA PHE A 184 -3.02 9.35 -8.01
C PHE A 184 -4.07 10.08 -7.15
N LEU A 185 -4.56 9.44 -6.09
CA LEU A 185 -5.60 9.98 -5.21
C LEU A 185 -5.04 10.75 -4.03
N MET A 186 -3.76 10.56 -3.74
CA MET A 186 -3.14 10.98 -2.50
C MET A 186 -2.39 12.28 -2.74
N ASP A 187 -2.57 13.24 -1.85
CA ASP A 187 -1.79 14.48 -1.83
C ASP A 187 -0.31 14.18 -1.54
N ASP A 188 -0.07 13.18 -0.68
CA ASP A 188 1.26 12.67 -0.33
C ASP A 188 1.35 11.17 -0.65
N PRO A 189 1.50 10.80 -1.94
CA PRO A 189 1.49 9.40 -2.34
C PRO A 189 2.72 8.66 -1.84
N LEU A 190 2.52 7.38 -1.50
CA LEU A 190 3.61 6.46 -1.19
C LEU A 190 4.54 6.27 -2.41
N TYR A 191 3.94 6.19 -3.60
CA TYR A 191 4.64 5.97 -4.86
C TYR A 191 4.69 7.26 -5.66
N GLN A 192 5.85 7.91 -5.72
CA GLN A 192 5.97 9.20 -6.40
C GLN A 192 7.22 9.31 -7.27
N ALA A 193 7.06 9.98 -8.42
CA ALA A 193 8.14 10.24 -9.38
C ALA A 193 9.24 11.17 -8.83
N ARG A 194 8.94 11.99 -7.81
CA ARG A 194 9.89 12.96 -7.24
C ARG A 194 11.04 12.34 -6.45
N LEU A 195 11.00 11.03 -6.19
CA LEU A 195 12.03 10.30 -5.46
C LEU A 195 13.15 9.74 -6.35
N GLN A 196 13.16 10.09 -7.63
CA GLN A 196 14.11 9.57 -8.62
C GLN A 196 15.52 10.19 -8.54
N LYS A 197 16.01 10.53 -7.34
CA LYS A 197 17.40 10.95 -7.13
C LYS A 197 18.12 10.02 -6.16
N GLY A 198 18.93 9.12 -6.71
CA GLY A 198 20.00 8.42 -6.00
C GLY A 198 19.62 7.10 -5.34
N ASP A 199 18.73 7.13 -4.34
CA ASP A 199 18.50 6.00 -3.43
C ASP A 199 17.09 5.42 -3.55
N ASN A 200 16.91 4.14 -3.23
CA ASN A 200 15.58 3.53 -3.20
C ASN A 200 14.74 4.17 -2.10
N LEU A 201 13.49 4.53 -2.40
CA LEU A 201 12.55 4.88 -1.34
C LEU A 201 11.90 3.61 -0.80
N CYS A 202 12.27 3.28 0.44
CA CYS A 202 11.88 2.06 1.09
C CYS A 202 10.87 2.33 2.20
N TYR A 203 9.90 1.43 2.36
CA TYR A 203 8.91 1.47 3.44
C TYR A 203 8.87 0.13 4.16
N ALA A 204 9.12 0.15 5.46
CA ALA A 204 8.95 -1.04 6.29
C ALA A 204 7.48 -1.44 6.34
N THR A 205 7.22 -2.73 6.15
CA THR A 205 5.89 -3.33 6.34
C THR A 205 5.84 -4.08 7.67
N SER A 206 4.68 -4.60 8.04
CA SER A 206 4.58 -5.51 9.18
C SER A 206 4.62 -7.00 8.81
N THR A 207 4.90 -7.32 7.54
CA THR A 207 4.98 -8.70 7.06
C THR A 207 6.40 -9.25 7.19
N PHE A 208 6.52 -10.38 7.88
CA PHE A 208 7.74 -11.11 8.16
C PHE A 208 7.61 -12.57 7.71
N ASP A 209 8.67 -13.09 7.11
CA ASP A 209 8.84 -14.49 6.76
C ASP A 209 10.11 -15.03 7.45
N ALA A 210 10.06 -16.22 8.05
CA ALA A 210 11.18 -16.75 8.83
C ALA A 210 12.46 -16.96 8.00
N LEU A 211 12.30 -17.33 6.71
CA LEU A 211 13.39 -17.58 5.79
C LEU A 211 13.85 -16.31 5.09
N LYS A 212 12.91 -15.45 4.69
CA LYS A 212 13.20 -14.23 3.91
C LYS A 212 13.43 -12.97 4.77
N GLY A 213 12.99 -12.98 6.02
CA GLY A 213 13.08 -11.83 6.94
C GLY A 213 11.91 -10.86 6.79
N LEU A 214 12.14 -9.61 7.19
CA LEU A 214 11.16 -8.52 7.05
C LEU A 214 10.96 -8.13 5.58
N ALA A 215 9.70 -8.00 5.15
CA ALA A 215 9.34 -7.46 3.85
C ALA A 215 9.44 -5.93 3.84
N ILE A 216 10.19 -5.40 2.89
CA ILE A 216 10.35 -3.96 2.65
C ILE A 216 9.74 -3.62 1.29
N LEU A 217 8.83 -2.65 1.28
CA LEU A 217 8.29 -2.15 0.03
C LEU A 217 9.24 -1.13 -0.59
N VAL A 218 9.55 -1.31 -1.86
CA VAL A 218 10.43 -0.45 -2.65
C VAL A 218 9.57 0.39 -3.60
N ALA A 219 9.14 1.56 -3.10
CA ALA A 219 8.13 2.38 -3.76
C ALA A 219 8.61 2.94 -5.10
N ASN A 220 9.90 3.22 -5.22
CA ASN A 220 10.47 3.68 -6.47
C ASN A 220 10.41 2.61 -7.57
N LYS A 221 10.43 1.29 -7.25
CA LYS A 221 10.37 0.12 -8.18
C LYS A 221 8.95 -0.43 -8.42
N GLY A 222 7.92 0.41 -8.41
CA GLY A 222 6.57 -0.02 -8.80
C GLY A 222 5.86 -0.94 -7.81
N ALA A 223 6.12 -0.77 -6.51
CA ALA A 223 5.59 -1.62 -5.42
C ALA A 223 6.21 -3.02 -5.31
N ALA A 224 7.45 -3.19 -5.77
CA ALA A 224 8.24 -4.37 -5.48
C ALA A 224 8.46 -4.56 -3.97
N ILE A 225 8.63 -5.81 -3.55
CA ILE A 225 8.97 -6.19 -2.17
C ILE A 225 10.38 -6.78 -2.18
N ASP A 226 11.28 -6.17 -1.43
CA ASP A 226 12.62 -6.70 -1.16
C ASP A 226 12.60 -7.31 0.25
N TRP A 227 13.22 -8.48 0.44
CA TRP A 227 13.23 -9.17 1.73
C TRP A 227 14.60 -9.07 2.42
N MET A 228 14.63 -8.70 3.69
CA MET A 228 15.91 -8.37 4.33
C MET A 228 16.95 -9.52 4.45
N LYS A 229 16.56 -10.80 4.32
CA LYS A 229 17.48 -11.95 4.32
C LYS A 229 17.81 -12.48 2.91
N ASP A 230 17.17 -11.98 1.87
CA ASP A 230 17.45 -12.42 0.48
C ASP A 230 18.70 -11.75 -0.14
N GLY A 231 19.29 -10.77 0.57
CA GLY A 231 20.50 -10.06 0.16
C GLY A 231 20.27 -8.89 -0.80
N SER A 232 19.02 -8.59 -1.18
CA SER A 232 18.66 -7.48 -2.08
C SER A 232 18.63 -6.11 -1.40
N PHE A 233 18.57 -6.07 -0.05
CA PHE A 233 18.40 -4.85 0.73
C PHE A 233 19.72 -4.30 1.29
N SER A 234 20.20 -3.17 0.76
CA SER A 234 21.50 -2.60 1.16
C SER A 234 21.43 -1.76 2.45
N GLU A 235 22.57 -1.50 3.08
CA GLU A 235 22.66 -0.59 4.24
C GLU A 235 22.29 0.87 3.88
N THR A 236 22.45 1.27 2.62
CA THR A 236 21.96 2.57 2.12
C THR A 236 20.44 2.59 2.07
N ASP A 237 19.82 1.53 1.54
CA ASP A 237 18.36 1.39 1.50
C ASP A 237 17.77 1.34 2.91
N ARG A 238 18.49 0.72 3.85
CA ARG A 238 18.13 0.68 5.27
C ARG A 238 18.02 2.06 5.89
N LYS A 239 18.99 2.94 5.61
CA LYS A 239 19.00 4.33 6.10
C LYS A 239 17.92 5.18 5.43
N ASN A 240 17.56 4.86 4.19
CA ASN A 240 16.48 5.51 3.46
C ASN A 240 15.12 4.78 3.59
N CYS A 241 14.91 4.06 4.70
CA CYS A 241 13.68 3.36 4.99
C CYS A 241 12.77 4.17 5.93
N TYR A 242 11.50 4.25 5.57
CA TYR A 242 10.46 5.01 6.26
C TYR A 242 9.34 4.07 6.74
N ILE A 243 8.38 4.62 7.49
CA ILE A 243 7.11 3.95 7.77
C ILE A 243 5.97 4.83 7.26
N ARG A 244 4.84 4.21 6.92
CA ARG A 244 3.59 4.90 6.67
C ARG A 244 2.48 4.17 7.40
N CYS A 245 2.09 4.71 8.56
CA CYS A 245 1.10 4.07 9.40
C CYS A 245 -0.27 4.09 8.72
N ALA A 246 -0.98 2.97 8.85
CA ALA A 246 -2.39 2.86 8.48
C ALA A 246 -3.27 2.86 9.72
N ARG A 247 -4.54 3.14 9.48
CA ARG A 247 -5.62 3.03 10.45
C ARG A 247 -6.82 2.36 9.82
N ASN A 248 -7.44 1.46 10.57
CA ASN A 248 -8.68 0.81 10.17
C ASN A 248 -9.79 1.86 10.15
N LEU A 249 -10.54 1.88 9.05
CA LEU A 249 -11.71 2.69 8.83
C LEU A 249 -12.95 1.80 8.88
N GLY A 250 -13.95 2.26 9.61
CA GLY A 250 -15.23 1.56 9.74
C GLY A 250 -15.28 0.41 10.74
N THR A 251 -14.41 0.46 11.76
CA THR A 251 -14.23 -0.57 12.79
C THR A 251 -15.56 -1.09 13.38
N PRO A 252 -15.81 -2.41 13.36
CA PRO A 252 -16.94 -3.03 14.02
C PRO A 252 -16.72 -3.07 15.54
N PRO A 253 -17.79 -3.04 16.35
CA PRO A 253 -17.72 -3.05 17.83
C PRO A 253 -16.93 -4.22 18.43
N VAL A 254 -16.75 -5.32 17.68
CA VAL A 254 -16.17 -6.58 18.16
C VAL A 254 -14.67 -6.47 18.48
N MET A 255 -13.98 -5.40 18.05
CA MET A 255 -12.62 -5.11 18.51
C MET A 255 -12.53 -4.75 20.02
N GLN A 256 -13.65 -4.68 20.74
CA GLN A 256 -13.72 -4.30 22.16
C GLN A 256 -13.80 -5.46 23.16
N ALA A 257 -13.98 -6.72 22.73
CA ALA A 257 -14.41 -7.75 23.68
C ALA A 257 -13.29 -8.48 24.44
N HIS A 258 -12.16 -8.86 23.81
CA HIS A 258 -11.12 -9.66 24.48
C HIS A 258 -9.69 -9.33 24.02
N ALA A 259 -8.80 -9.11 24.99
CA ALA A 259 -7.35 -9.06 24.83
C ALA A 259 -6.74 -10.48 24.88
N PRO A 260 -5.74 -10.82 24.04
CA PRO A 260 -5.37 -10.13 22.81
C PRO A 260 -6.45 -10.36 21.75
N TYR A 261 -6.69 -9.38 20.89
CA TYR A 261 -7.29 -9.67 19.60
C TYR A 261 -6.30 -10.57 18.85
N THR A 262 -6.44 -11.87 19.02
CA THR A 262 -5.75 -12.94 18.28
C THR A 262 -6.58 -13.38 17.08
N GLY A 263 -7.69 -12.66 16.81
CA GLY A 263 -8.67 -13.01 15.81
C GLY A 263 -8.16 -12.78 14.40
N THR A 264 -7.78 -13.87 13.73
CA THR A 264 -7.95 -13.95 12.28
C THR A 264 -9.39 -13.52 11.94
N GLY A 265 -9.59 -12.46 11.15
CA GLY A 265 -10.97 -12.06 10.79
C GLY A 265 -11.23 -10.59 10.46
N TYR A 266 -10.27 -9.68 10.68
CA TYR A 266 -10.36 -8.31 10.18
C TYR A 266 -9.55 -8.12 8.88
N ALA A 267 -9.80 -8.99 7.91
CA ALA A 267 -9.38 -8.72 6.54
C ALA A 267 -10.15 -7.50 6.01
N HIS A 268 -9.41 -6.49 5.56
CA HIS A 268 -9.98 -5.38 4.81
C HIS A 268 -10.69 -5.89 3.58
N GLU A 269 -11.78 -5.22 3.22
CA GLU A 269 -12.45 -5.52 1.97
C GLU A 269 -11.54 -5.09 0.81
N GLY A 270 -11.30 -5.98 -0.15
CA GLY A 270 -10.53 -5.65 -1.34
C GLY A 270 -11.20 -4.56 -2.19
N LEU A 271 -10.41 -3.84 -2.98
CA LEU A 271 -10.85 -2.73 -3.83
C LEU A 271 -11.69 -3.17 -5.05
N ALA A 272 -11.55 -4.44 -5.43
CA ALA A 272 -12.23 -5.06 -6.55
C ALA A 272 -12.82 -6.42 -6.15
N PHE A 273 -13.85 -6.83 -6.87
CA PHE A 273 -14.35 -8.20 -6.89
C PHE A 273 -14.11 -8.83 -8.25
N VAL A 274 -14.21 -10.15 -8.29
CA VAL A 274 -13.98 -10.96 -9.49
C VAL A 274 -15.15 -11.93 -9.68
N SER A 275 -15.60 -12.08 -10.92
CA SER A 275 -16.69 -12.97 -11.30
C SER A 275 -16.35 -13.73 -12.59
N PRO A 276 -16.57 -15.05 -12.69
CA PRO A 276 -16.97 -15.94 -11.60
C PRO A 276 -15.88 -16.08 -10.52
N ALA A 277 -16.15 -16.86 -9.46
CA ALA A 277 -15.14 -17.16 -8.45
C ALA A 277 -13.88 -17.79 -9.10
N PRO A 278 -12.68 -17.25 -8.86
CA PRO A 278 -11.45 -17.76 -9.45
C PRO A 278 -11.14 -19.19 -9.03
N GLY A 279 -10.83 -20.04 -10.01
CA GLY A 279 -10.50 -21.44 -9.74
C GLY A 279 -10.49 -22.34 -10.97
N SER A 280 -11.14 -21.95 -12.07
CA SER A 280 -11.18 -22.74 -13.31
C SER A 280 -10.32 -22.14 -14.42
N THR A 281 -9.53 -22.96 -15.09
CA THR A 281 -8.80 -22.56 -16.30
C THR A 281 -9.74 -22.47 -17.49
N GLY A 282 -9.37 -21.70 -18.52
CA GLY A 282 -10.19 -21.58 -19.75
C GLY A 282 -11.45 -20.72 -19.61
N VAL A 283 -11.54 -19.92 -18.53
CA VAL A 283 -12.69 -19.06 -18.21
C VAL A 283 -12.27 -17.58 -18.31
N ASN A 284 -13.17 -16.74 -18.83
CA ASN A 284 -13.03 -15.29 -18.72
C ASN A 284 -13.44 -14.84 -17.32
N TYR A 285 -12.59 -14.06 -16.67
CA TYR A 285 -12.92 -13.42 -15.40
C TYR A 285 -13.16 -11.94 -15.63
N VAL A 286 -14.23 -11.42 -15.03
CA VAL A 286 -14.52 -10.00 -14.96
C VAL A 286 -14.04 -9.49 -13.62
N ILE A 287 -13.06 -8.59 -13.62
CA ILE A 287 -12.59 -7.90 -12.42
C ILE A 287 -13.18 -6.50 -12.43
N THR A 288 -13.89 -6.14 -11.35
CA THR A 288 -14.56 -4.84 -11.23
C THR A 288 -14.14 -4.13 -9.95
N TYR A 289 -13.57 -2.94 -10.11
CA TYR A 289 -13.21 -2.02 -9.04
C TYR A 289 -14.46 -1.29 -8.54
N ASN A 290 -15.21 -1.99 -7.68
CA ASN A 290 -16.45 -1.52 -7.10
C ASN A 290 -16.29 -0.88 -5.72
N LYS A 291 -15.07 -0.76 -5.18
CA LYS A 291 -14.82 -0.07 -3.91
C LYS A 291 -13.73 1.00 -4.00
N LEU A 292 -13.06 1.13 -5.14
CA LEU A 292 -12.04 2.14 -5.40
C LEU A 292 -12.70 3.50 -5.72
N SER A 293 -12.12 4.61 -5.27
CA SER A 293 -12.58 5.94 -5.67
C SER A 293 -12.62 6.09 -7.20
N THR A 294 -13.70 6.66 -7.75
CA THR A 294 -13.87 6.80 -9.20
C THR A 294 -12.80 7.68 -9.85
N THR A 295 -12.20 8.60 -9.10
CA THR A 295 -11.11 9.47 -9.54
C THR A 295 -9.80 8.72 -9.82
N ALA A 296 -9.65 7.50 -9.28
CA ALA A 296 -8.50 6.62 -9.57
C ALA A 296 -8.69 5.78 -10.82
N LEU A 297 -9.85 5.85 -11.48
CA LEU A 297 -10.15 5.07 -12.67
C LEU A 297 -9.80 5.86 -13.93
N ARG A 298 -9.33 5.16 -14.96
CA ARG A 298 -9.23 5.73 -16.32
C ARG A 298 -10.54 5.55 -17.09
N SER A 299 -10.62 6.19 -18.25
CA SER A 299 -11.72 6.04 -19.20
C SER A 299 -11.61 4.74 -20.02
N TYR A 300 -12.75 4.31 -20.58
CA TYR A 300 -12.89 3.14 -21.43
C TYR A 300 -12.05 3.22 -22.70
N ILE A 301 -11.51 2.08 -23.14
CA ILE A 301 -10.96 1.87 -24.48
C ILE A 301 -11.57 0.63 -25.13
N GLY A 302 -12.15 0.78 -26.32
CA GLY A 302 -12.80 -0.33 -27.01
C GLY A 302 -11.91 -1.11 -27.97
N VAL A 303 -10.87 -0.48 -28.51
CA VAL A 303 -9.93 -1.09 -29.47
C VAL A 303 -8.55 -0.53 -29.24
N GLY A 304 -7.53 -1.36 -29.44
CA GLY A 304 -6.14 -0.98 -29.41
C GLY A 304 -5.48 -1.16 -28.04
N SER A 305 -4.22 -0.75 -27.96
CA SER A 305 -3.46 -0.76 -26.72
C SER A 305 -3.60 0.55 -25.97
N LEU A 306 -3.39 0.51 -24.66
CA LEU A 306 -3.10 1.73 -23.91
C LEU A 306 -1.87 2.41 -24.53
N GLY A 307 -1.91 3.73 -24.68
CA GLY A 307 -0.76 4.50 -25.15
C GLY A 307 0.46 4.29 -24.25
N SER A 308 1.67 4.52 -24.78
CA SER A 308 2.90 4.42 -24.00
C SER A 308 2.81 5.28 -22.74
N HIS A 309 3.02 4.68 -21.57
CA HIS A 309 2.86 5.35 -20.28
C HIS A 309 3.75 4.75 -19.20
N THR A 310 4.04 5.57 -18.19
CA THR A 310 4.66 5.17 -16.93
C THR A 310 3.64 4.95 -15.84
N GLN A 311 4.06 4.38 -14.72
CA GLN A 311 3.21 4.13 -13.54
C GLN A 311 2.57 5.39 -12.92
N PHE A 312 3.02 6.58 -13.31
CA PHE A 312 2.55 7.87 -12.80
C PHE A 312 1.75 8.67 -13.84
N GLN A 313 1.22 8.02 -14.86
CA GLN A 313 0.36 8.64 -15.88
C GLN A 313 -1.04 8.05 -15.87
N ALA A 314 -2.01 8.80 -16.42
CA ALA A 314 -3.43 8.44 -16.38
C ALA A 314 -3.74 7.05 -16.97
N ALA A 315 -2.96 6.57 -17.95
CA ALA A 315 -3.14 5.24 -18.53
C ALA A 315 -2.73 4.07 -17.59
N ALA A 316 -1.93 4.33 -16.55
CA ALA A 316 -1.59 3.32 -15.54
C ALA A 316 -2.73 3.05 -14.55
N ARG A 317 -3.73 3.92 -14.50
CA ARG A 317 -4.93 3.75 -13.67
C ARG A 317 -5.75 2.56 -14.20
N PRO A 318 -6.32 1.71 -13.34
CA PRO A 318 -7.19 0.65 -13.81
C PRO A 318 -8.47 1.21 -14.44
N TYR A 319 -9.06 0.49 -15.38
CA TYR A 319 -10.44 0.76 -15.78
C TYR A 319 -11.42 0.09 -14.82
N ARG A 320 -12.65 0.62 -14.74
CA ARG A 320 -13.66 0.22 -13.76
C ARG A 320 -13.92 -1.28 -13.77
N SER A 321 -14.11 -1.86 -14.95
CA SER A 321 -14.41 -3.28 -15.14
C SER A 321 -13.68 -3.82 -16.36
N PHE A 322 -12.93 -4.90 -16.23
CA PHE A 322 -12.21 -5.50 -17.36
C PHE A 322 -12.30 -7.03 -17.35
N ILE A 323 -12.23 -7.60 -18.55
CA ILE A 323 -12.32 -9.03 -18.79
C ILE A 323 -10.91 -9.58 -19.03
N THR A 324 -10.54 -10.67 -18.38
CA THR A 324 -9.29 -11.39 -18.63
C THR A 324 -9.47 -12.48 -19.68
N ALA A 325 -8.43 -12.71 -20.49
CA ALA A 325 -8.38 -13.80 -21.45
C ALA A 325 -8.51 -15.16 -20.76
N LYS A 326 -9.12 -16.13 -21.45
CA LYS A 326 -9.31 -17.51 -20.96
C LYS A 326 -8.00 -18.23 -20.66
N GLN A 327 -6.96 -17.92 -21.43
CA GLN A 327 -5.69 -18.63 -21.42
C GLN A 327 -4.50 -17.68 -21.28
N LEU A 328 -3.41 -18.21 -20.74
CA LEU A 328 -2.09 -17.58 -20.79
C LEU A 328 -1.55 -17.71 -22.21
N LEU A 329 -0.89 -16.67 -22.72
CA LEU A 329 -0.31 -16.64 -24.05
C LEU A 329 1.21 -16.72 -24.00
N TYR A 330 1.74 -17.58 -24.84
CA TYR A 330 3.16 -17.86 -25.03
C TYR A 330 3.51 -17.76 -26.52
N GLY A 331 4.80 -17.82 -26.81
CA GLY A 331 5.32 -17.91 -28.18
C GLY A 331 5.08 -19.30 -28.79
N ALA A 332 5.61 -19.48 -30.01
CA ALA A 332 5.57 -20.76 -30.70
C ALA A 332 6.18 -21.87 -29.81
N GLY A 333 5.57 -23.06 -29.81
CA GLY A 333 6.04 -24.19 -28.98
C GLY A 333 5.92 -23.96 -27.47
N ASN A 334 5.06 -23.04 -27.02
CA ASN A 334 4.87 -22.69 -25.61
C ASN A 334 6.13 -22.07 -24.95
N SER A 335 6.97 -21.41 -25.76
CA SER A 335 8.17 -20.72 -25.29
C SER A 335 7.82 -19.39 -24.62
N PRO A 336 8.55 -18.98 -23.57
CA PRO A 336 8.38 -17.66 -22.97
C PRO A 336 8.78 -16.56 -23.96
N VAL A 337 8.19 -15.38 -23.79
CA VAL A 337 8.26 -14.27 -24.76
C VAL A 337 8.74 -12.97 -24.13
N THR A 338 9.43 -12.17 -24.92
CA THR A 338 9.77 -10.78 -24.57
C THR A 338 8.52 -9.91 -24.43
N TRP A 339 8.67 -8.72 -23.86
CA TRP A 339 7.55 -7.80 -23.69
C TRP A 339 6.87 -7.41 -25.02
N ASN A 340 7.67 -7.17 -26.07
CA ASN A 340 7.14 -6.76 -27.37
C ASN A 340 6.36 -7.89 -28.06
N GLU A 341 6.84 -9.12 -27.93
CA GLU A 341 6.14 -10.32 -28.41
C GLU A 341 4.84 -10.54 -27.63
N ALA A 342 4.86 -10.42 -26.30
CA ALA A 342 3.69 -10.49 -25.44
C ALA A 342 2.61 -9.45 -25.83
N ARG A 343 3.02 -8.22 -26.14
CA ARG A 343 2.13 -7.18 -26.66
C ARG A 343 1.50 -7.57 -27.99
N ASN A 344 2.28 -8.12 -28.91
CA ASN A 344 1.81 -8.58 -30.21
C ASN A 344 0.88 -9.79 -30.10
N LEU A 345 1.12 -10.70 -29.15
CA LEU A 345 0.22 -11.81 -28.84
C LEU A 345 -1.15 -11.30 -28.43
N CYS A 346 -1.22 -10.34 -27.50
CA CYS A 346 -2.50 -9.77 -27.09
C CYS A 346 -3.22 -9.01 -28.21
N TYR A 347 -2.51 -8.23 -29.00
CA TYR A 347 -3.13 -7.52 -30.13
C TYR A 347 -3.76 -8.48 -31.16
N ASN A 348 -3.13 -9.65 -31.37
CA ASN A 348 -3.62 -10.65 -32.32
C ASN A 348 -4.57 -11.69 -31.72
N TYR A 349 -4.72 -11.69 -30.39
CA TYR A 349 -5.58 -12.60 -29.65
C TYR A 349 -7.05 -12.35 -29.99
N SER A 350 -7.80 -13.44 -30.01
CA SER A 350 -9.22 -13.45 -30.32
C SER A 350 -9.82 -14.74 -29.76
N GLU A 351 -10.96 -14.60 -29.10
CA GLU A 351 -11.74 -15.71 -28.58
C GLU A 351 -12.99 -16.00 -29.43
N GLN A 352 -13.34 -15.11 -30.36
CA GLN A 352 -14.47 -15.28 -31.28
C GLN A 352 -14.06 -16.00 -32.56
N THR A 353 -14.93 -16.87 -33.08
CA THR A 353 -14.68 -17.63 -34.31
C THR A 353 -14.50 -16.73 -35.53
N ASP A 354 -15.23 -15.62 -35.59
CA ASP A 354 -15.16 -14.61 -36.67
C ASP A 354 -14.02 -13.60 -36.48
N ARG A 355 -13.29 -13.69 -35.36
CA ARG A 355 -12.25 -12.75 -34.94
C ARG A 355 -12.70 -11.30 -34.77
N SER A 356 -13.98 -11.07 -34.55
CA SER A 356 -14.56 -9.73 -34.31
C SER A 356 -13.98 -9.03 -33.08
N ASP A 357 -13.47 -9.78 -32.12
CA ASP A 357 -12.83 -9.27 -30.91
C ASP A 357 -11.31 -9.05 -31.05
N LYS A 358 -10.73 -9.37 -32.20
CA LYS A 358 -9.31 -9.11 -32.46
C LYS A 358 -9.02 -7.62 -32.36
N GLY A 359 -7.94 -7.26 -31.66
CA GLY A 359 -7.56 -5.87 -31.42
C GLY A 359 -8.32 -5.20 -30.26
N THR A 360 -9.33 -5.84 -29.67
CA THR A 360 -9.94 -5.40 -28.40
C THR A 360 -9.10 -5.84 -27.19
N TRP A 361 -8.31 -6.90 -27.36
CA TRP A 361 -7.41 -7.45 -26.36
C TRP A 361 -6.08 -6.70 -26.33
N ARG A 362 -5.56 -6.49 -25.12
CA ARG A 362 -4.31 -5.79 -24.84
C ARG A 362 -3.61 -6.38 -23.63
N LEU A 363 -2.35 -6.01 -23.43
CA LEU A 363 -1.71 -6.24 -22.14
C LEU A 363 -2.45 -5.42 -21.04
N PRO A 364 -2.57 -5.97 -19.83
CA PRO A 364 -3.06 -5.21 -18.68
C PRO A 364 -2.09 -4.07 -18.37
N ASN A 365 -2.55 -2.99 -17.74
CA ASN A 365 -1.63 -2.11 -17.03
C ASN A 365 -1.23 -2.74 -15.68
N SER A 366 -0.25 -2.16 -14.99
CA SER A 366 0.28 -2.70 -13.74
C SER A 366 -0.77 -2.80 -12.63
N CYS A 367 -1.74 -1.88 -12.55
CA CYS A 367 -2.83 -1.95 -11.57
C CYS A 367 -3.78 -3.12 -11.86
N GLU A 368 -4.15 -3.33 -13.13
CA GLU A 368 -4.97 -4.47 -13.58
C GLU A 368 -4.24 -5.80 -13.33
N ALA A 369 -2.92 -5.84 -13.57
CA ALA A 369 -2.08 -7.01 -13.28
C ALA A 369 -2.00 -7.32 -11.77
N MET A 370 -1.85 -6.28 -10.94
CA MET A 370 -1.88 -6.42 -9.48
C MET A 370 -3.24 -6.88 -8.97
N ALA A 371 -4.35 -6.45 -9.59
CA ALA A 371 -5.68 -6.96 -9.28
C ALA A 371 -5.77 -8.47 -9.51
N MET A 372 -5.20 -8.97 -10.61
CA MET A 372 -5.13 -10.41 -10.87
C MET A 372 -4.30 -11.11 -9.79
N LEU A 373 -3.13 -10.57 -9.41
CA LEU A 373 -2.26 -11.15 -8.38
C LEU A 373 -3.02 -11.38 -7.05
N PHE A 374 -3.82 -10.42 -6.61
CA PHE A 374 -4.57 -10.54 -5.35
C PHE A 374 -5.85 -11.37 -5.42
N LYS A 375 -6.35 -11.68 -6.63
CA LYS A 375 -7.67 -12.29 -6.80
C LYS A 375 -7.64 -13.69 -7.37
N PHE A 376 -6.65 -13.99 -8.19
CA PHE A 376 -6.58 -15.29 -8.87
C PHE A 376 -5.92 -16.34 -7.98
N THR A 377 -6.41 -17.58 -8.10
CA THR A 377 -5.85 -18.76 -7.46
C THR A 377 -4.64 -19.28 -8.22
N ASP A 378 -3.77 -20.03 -7.53
CA ASP A 378 -2.50 -20.58 -8.05
C ASP A 378 -2.59 -21.26 -9.41
N ASN A 379 -3.67 -21.97 -9.69
CA ASN A 379 -3.83 -22.71 -10.95
C ASN A 379 -4.09 -21.83 -12.17
N LEU A 380 -4.29 -20.52 -11.98
CA LEU A 380 -4.46 -19.53 -13.05
C LEU A 380 -3.13 -18.88 -13.47
N TRP A 381 -2.02 -19.25 -12.84
CA TRP A 381 -0.71 -18.66 -13.06
C TRP A 381 0.29 -19.64 -13.64
N ASP A 382 1.26 -19.10 -14.39
CA ASP A 382 2.50 -19.82 -14.65
C ASP A 382 3.36 -19.79 -13.38
N LYS A 383 3.72 -20.96 -12.88
CA LYS A 383 4.49 -21.12 -11.64
C LYS A 383 5.98 -21.34 -11.89
N THR A 384 6.42 -21.24 -13.15
CA THR A 384 7.84 -21.36 -13.48
C THR A 384 8.59 -20.19 -12.89
N VAL A 385 9.64 -20.48 -12.10
CA VAL A 385 10.48 -19.49 -11.42
C VAL A 385 11.03 -18.47 -12.41
N GLY A 386 10.98 -17.18 -12.03
CA GLY A 386 11.55 -16.09 -12.83
C GLY A 386 10.72 -15.69 -14.04
N ARG A 387 9.50 -16.23 -14.22
CA ARG A 387 8.63 -15.84 -15.34
C ARG A 387 7.76 -14.65 -14.97
N VAL A 388 7.86 -13.60 -15.78
CA VAL A 388 7.06 -12.39 -15.64
C VAL A 388 5.79 -12.48 -16.48
N MET A 389 4.63 -12.28 -15.87
CA MET A 389 3.41 -11.91 -16.60
C MET A 389 3.51 -10.42 -16.96
N TRP A 390 3.64 -10.14 -18.25
CA TRP A 390 3.87 -8.78 -18.74
C TRP A 390 2.65 -7.86 -18.55
N SER A 391 2.89 -6.62 -18.15
CA SER A 391 1.94 -5.50 -18.26
C SER A 391 2.45 -4.47 -19.26
N CYS A 392 1.60 -3.54 -19.72
CA CYS A 392 1.98 -2.46 -20.62
C CYS A 392 2.57 -1.22 -19.91
N THR A 393 2.69 -1.23 -18.59
CA THR A 393 3.16 -0.07 -17.82
C THR A 393 4.68 -0.03 -17.77
N ARG A 394 5.27 1.03 -18.33
CA ARG A 394 6.73 1.25 -18.30
C ARG A 394 7.16 1.70 -16.92
N TYR A 395 8.29 1.17 -16.47
CA TYR A 395 8.96 1.65 -15.27
C TYR A 395 9.68 2.98 -15.54
N SER A 396 9.34 4.03 -14.79
CA SER A 396 9.98 5.35 -14.98
C SER A 396 11.36 5.48 -14.34
N GLY A 397 11.80 4.54 -13.48
CA GLY A 397 13.02 4.70 -12.67
C GLY A 397 14.32 4.20 -13.31
N SER A 398 14.25 3.46 -14.43
CA SER A 398 15.44 2.95 -15.10
C SER A 398 15.96 3.95 -16.14
N THR A 399 17.23 4.30 -16.03
CA THR A 399 17.97 5.14 -17.00
C THR A 399 18.82 4.30 -17.95
N LEU A 400 19.05 3.03 -17.63
CA LEU A 400 19.94 2.13 -18.37
C LEU A 400 19.21 1.29 -19.41
N SER A 401 17.96 0.90 -19.14
CA SER A 401 17.16 0.08 -20.06
C SER A 401 15.67 0.42 -19.99
N VAL A 402 14.91 -0.01 -21.01
CA VAL A 402 13.45 0.12 -21.00
C VAL A 402 12.87 -1.07 -20.23
N GLU A 403 12.50 -0.81 -18.98
CA GLU A 403 11.88 -1.78 -18.09
C GLU A 403 10.36 -1.62 -18.05
N TYR A 404 9.68 -2.75 -17.86
CA TYR A 404 8.24 -2.81 -17.69
C TYR A 404 7.89 -3.47 -16.36
N ILE A 405 6.80 -2.99 -15.78
CA ILE A 405 6.24 -3.54 -14.55
C ILE A 405 5.45 -4.80 -14.94
N GLY A 406 5.62 -5.89 -14.20
CA GLY A 406 4.91 -7.14 -14.40
C GLY A 406 4.68 -7.88 -13.09
N VAL A 407 4.08 -9.07 -13.16
CA VAL A 407 3.87 -9.93 -12.00
C VAL A 407 4.79 -11.14 -12.09
N GLU A 408 5.54 -11.41 -11.03
CA GLU A 408 6.28 -12.66 -10.85
C GLU A 408 5.56 -13.51 -9.79
N TYR A 409 4.81 -14.52 -10.26
CA TYR A 409 3.84 -15.23 -9.43
C TYR A 409 4.51 -16.11 -8.36
N ASP A 410 5.65 -16.73 -8.67
CA ASP A 410 6.38 -17.56 -7.71
C ASP A 410 6.85 -16.76 -6.49
N LYS A 411 7.08 -15.45 -6.65
CA LYS A 411 7.38 -14.53 -5.55
C LYS A 411 6.14 -13.87 -4.93
N GLN A 412 4.97 -13.96 -5.59
CA GLN A 412 3.74 -13.24 -5.24
C GLN A 412 3.92 -11.71 -5.25
N GLU A 413 4.63 -11.20 -6.26
CA GLU A 413 5.15 -9.82 -6.26
C GLU A 413 5.01 -9.13 -7.62
N ILE A 414 5.07 -7.80 -7.57
CA ILE A 414 5.23 -6.94 -8.74
C ILE A 414 6.73 -6.69 -8.93
N VAL A 415 7.21 -6.85 -10.16
CA VAL A 415 8.62 -6.71 -10.51
C VAL A 415 8.81 -5.74 -11.67
N CYS A 416 9.99 -5.14 -11.76
CA CYS A 416 10.44 -4.38 -12.92
C CYS A 416 11.45 -5.23 -13.71
N ALA A 417 11.20 -5.45 -14.99
CA ALA A 417 12.05 -6.30 -15.83
C ALA A 417 12.36 -5.64 -17.18
N PRO A 418 13.60 -5.77 -17.70
CA PRO A 418 13.97 -5.31 -19.04
C PRO A 418 13.13 -6.01 -20.11
N GLY A 419 12.52 -5.23 -21.02
CA GLY A 419 11.58 -5.79 -22.00
C GLY A 419 12.20 -6.66 -23.10
N THR A 420 13.54 -6.65 -23.25
CA THR A 420 14.28 -7.38 -24.30
C THR A 420 15.02 -8.61 -23.78
N ASP A 421 15.50 -8.57 -22.54
CA ASP A 421 16.44 -9.57 -22.01
C ASP A 421 15.76 -10.58 -21.08
N VAL A 422 14.60 -10.19 -20.55
CA VAL A 422 13.74 -11.07 -19.74
C VAL A 422 12.64 -11.62 -20.63
N VAL A 423 12.29 -12.88 -20.40
CA VAL A 423 11.21 -13.57 -21.08
C VAL A 423 10.14 -14.00 -20.08
N GLY A 424 8.90 -14.03 -20.54
CA GLY A 424 7.73 -14.23 -19.71
C GLY A 424 6.54 -14.69 -20.51
N TYR A 425 5.35 -14.20 -20.18
CA TYR A 425 4.10 -14.55 -20.84
C TYR A 425 3.08 -13.42 -20.72
N ALA A 426 1.95 -13.56 -21.42
CA ALA A 426 0.86 -12.59 -21.33
C ALA A 426 -0.44 -13.23 -20.83
N ARG A 427 -1.19 -12.49 -20.02
CA ARG A 427 -2.63 -12.69 -19.87
C ARG A 427 -3.32 -11.43 -20.33
N CYS A 428 -3.96 -11.49 -21.48
CA CYS A 428 -4.55 -10.30 -22.08
C CYS A 428 -5.81 -9.89 -21.33
N VAL A 429 -6.15 -8.62 -21.44
CA VAL A 429 -7.38 -8.04 -20.92
C VAL A 429 -8.05 -7.19 -21.98
N ARG A 430 -9.35 -6.95 -21.81
CA ARG A 430 -10.10 -5.93 -22.56
C ARG A 430 -11.08 -5.23 -21.62
N ASP A 431 -11.39 -3.98 -21.91
CA ASP A 431 -12.32 -3.22 -21.09
C ASP A 431 -13.74 -3.77 -21.25
N ASN A 432 -14.46 -3.89 -20.13
CA ASN A 432 -15.84 -4.34 -20.12
C ASN A 432 -16.79 -3.13 -20.27
N ASN A 433 -17.68 -3.18 -21.26
CA ASN A 433 -18.63 -2.09 -21.52
C ASN A 433 -20.04 -2.36 -20.96
N ASP A 434 -20.22 -3.46 -20.22
CA ASP A 434 -21.53 -3.92 -19.73
C ASP A 434 -22.05 -3.16 -18.48
N GLU A 435 -21.77 -1.86 -18.35
CA GLU A 435 -22.26 -1.02 -17.23
C GLU A 435 -22.90 0.30 -17.69
#